data_AF-A0A2U3NTX6-F1
#
_entry.id   AF-A0A2U3NTX6-F1
#
_cell.length_a   1.000
_cell.length_b   1.000
_cell.length_c   1.000
_cell.angle_alpha   90.00
_cell.angle_beta   90.00
_cell.angle_gamma   90.00
#
_symmetry.space_group_name_H-M   'P 1'
#
loop_
_entity.id
_entity.type
_entity.pdbx_description
1 polymer ?
#
loop_
_entity_poly.entity_id
_entity_poly.type
_entity_poly.pdbx_seq_one_letter_code
_entity_poly.pdbx_strand_id
1 'polypeptide(L)'
;MAVAAGRAADPAASAQRVVLVSRDFPLLEGGNGAVLLAGLSLSADIPVTEVLGGAPGVLDQITSAPAGTLVISADDTDAVASAAAVLTGVDGSGAALTTVARQTRSLPTMARGQDGERHVYADPRLQREVGVKSTLARLGLDGTQSVAAVAGVAAGQLGGGFDTGAAAEDATVSAAALIRVLAAAIEKGTAGLVLAIEQSSVTAAQLELSARLPTITRDEVTGRDLPSFRTAEGIGIPISLAAYARAFDPKLRWEAAVFEERPGIDSAPQFPPRARVDDNGVLATDYRLEPLPRTGTVYTHTTVRIPVPDLPGPYSLAVVQLDGSPVRVLLKVTGVPAGEATIGQAGTVVLRRIATRAGIPDYGYAFWPGRDSRGVLA
;
A
#
# COMPACT_ATOMS: atom_id res chain seq x y z
N MET A 1 -2.09 -2.81 -1.52
CA MET A 1 -1.34 -2.66 -0.25
C MET A 1 -1.07 -1.19 0.05
N ALA A 2 -0.42 -0.44 -0.86
CA ALA A 2 -0.20 1.01 -0.71
C ALA A 2 -1.45 1.80 -0.26
N VAL A 3 -2.59 1.62 -0.93
CA VAL A 3 -3.86 2.26 -0.55
C VAL A 3 -4.33 1.88 0.85
N ALA A 4 -4.17 0.61 1.27
CA ALA A 4 -4.59 0.19 2.60
C ALA A 4 -3.72 0.86 3.68
N ALA A 5 -2.40 0.88 3.49
CA ALA A 5 -1.47 1.55 4.39
C ALA A 5 -1.73 3.06 4.45
N GLY A 6 -1.90 3.72 3.30
CA GLY A 6 -2.16 5.16 3.25
C GLY A 6 -3.47 5.56 3.90
N ARG A 7 -4.55 4.78 3.71
CA ARG A 7 -5.84 5.04 4.39
C ARG A 7 -5.77 4.81 5.90
N ALA A 8 -4.94 3.89 6.37
CA ALA A 8 -4.74 3.67 7.80
C ALA A 8 -3.95 4.84 8.43
N ALA A 9 -2.97 5.37 7.72
CA ALA A 9 -2.18 6.53 8.16
C ALA A 9 -2.93 7.87 8.05
N ASP A 10 -3.85 8.00 7.08
CA ASP A 10 -4.66 9.21 6.85
C ASP A 10 -6.14 8.85 6.63
N PRO A 11 -6.87 8.44 7.69
CA PRO A 11 -8.26 8.02 7.58
C PRO A 11 -9.21 9.16 7.18
N ALA A 12 -8.79 10.41 7.39
CA ALA A 12 -9.55 11.61 7.05
C ALA A 12 -9.28 12.12 5.62
N ALA A 13 -8.38 11.47 4.86
CA ALA A 13 -7.96 11.92 3.53
C ALA A 13 -7.53 13.41 3.52
N SER A 14 -6.71 13.78 4.50
CA SER A 14 -6.25 15.14 4.77
C SER A 14 -4.92 15.49 4.11
N ALA A 15 -4.22 14.51 3.55
CA ALA A 15 -2.93 14.70 2.91
C ALA A 15 -3.00 15.73 1.79
N GLN A 16 -2.01 16.62 1.76
CA GLN A 16 -1.87 17.67 0.74
C GLN A 16 -0.86 17.26 -0.35
N ARG A 17 -0.05 16.23 -0.09
CA ARG A 17 0.96 15.67 -0.98
C ARG A 17 1.07 14.18 -0.72
N VAL A 18 1.36 13.41 -1.76
CA VAL A 18 1.62 11.98 -1.64
C VAL A 18 2.98 11.65 -2.23
N VAL A 19 3.79 10.91 -1.48
CA VAL A 19 5.04 10.33 -1.99
C VAL A 19 4.89 8.82 -1.95
N LEU A 20 4.95 8.17 -3.11
CA LEU A 20 4.98 6.72 -3.21
C LEU A 20 6.42 6.27 -3.45
N VAL A 21 6.99 5.58 -2.47
CA VAL A 21 8.31 4.97 -2.57
C VAL A 21 8.14 3.48 -2.83
N SER A 22 8.72 3.00 -3.91
CA SER A 22 8.68 1.58 -4.28
C SER A 22 10.00 1.16 -4.90
N ARG A 23 10.38 -0.10 -4.73
CA ARG A 23 11.45 -0.69 -5.54
C ARG A 23 10.93 -1.26 -6.85
N ASP A 24 9.62 -1.34 -7.04
CA ASP A 24 9.00 -1.95 -8.22
C ASP A 24 7.67 -1.27 -8.51
N PHE A 25 7.67 -0.26 -9.38
CA PHE A 25 6.43 0.40 -9.78
C PHE A 25 5.67 -0.47 -10.79
N PRO A 26 4.33 -0.57 -10.65
CA PRO A 26 3.50 -1.30 -11.62
C PRO A 26 3.61 -0.76 -13.05
N LEU A 27 3.78 0.55 -13.19
CA LEU A 27 4.02 1.24 -14.45
C LEU A 27 5.25 2.13 -14.32
N LEU A 28 6.17 2.04 -15.29
CA LEU A 28 7.26 3.00 -15.46
C LEU A 28 6.85 4.17 -16.36
N GLU A 29 5.89 3.91 -17.25
CA GLU A 29 5.27 4.89 -18.14
C GLU A 29 3.76 4.95 -17.85
N GLY A 30 3.25 6.15 -17.57
CA GLY A 30 1.85 6.37 -17.18
C GLY A 30 1.71 6.85 -15.75
N GLY A 31 0.47 6.96 -15.25
CA GLY A 31 0.19 7.55 -13.95
C GLY A 31 -0.27 6.51 -12.91
N ASN A 32 0.67 5.95 -12.13
CA ASN A 32 0.28 5.16 -10.95
C ASN A 32 -0.46 6.06 -9.93
N GLY A 33 -0.08 7.34 -9.87
CA GLY A 33 -0.67 8.35 -9.00
C GLY A 33 -2.19 8.49 -9.10
N ALA A 34 -2.79 8.39 -10.29
CA ALA A 34 -4.25 8.56 -10.45
C ALA A 34 -5.02 7.47 -9.69
N VAL A 35 -4.62 6.21 -9.84
CA VAL A 35 -5.22 5.07 -9.12
C VAL A 35 -4.97 5.18 -7.62
N LEU A 36 -3.76 5.61 -7.24
CA LEU A 36 -3.38 5.79 -5.85
C LEU A 36 -4.30 6.83 -5.16
N LEU A 37 -4.44 8.03 -5.74
CA LEU A 37 -5.28 9.10 -5.21
C LEU A 37 -6.76 8.67 -5.13
N ALA A 38 -7.27 8.02 -6.18
CA ALA A 38 -8.65 7.52 -6.19
C ALA A 38 -8.90 6.52 -5.05
N GLY A 39 -7.99 5.55 -4.86
CA GLY A 39 -8.10 4.57 -3.78
C GLY A 39 -7.97 5.17 -2.38
N LEU A 40 -7.14 6.20 -2.23
CA LEU A 40 -6.98 6.96 -0.99
C LEU A 40 -8.16 7.92 -0.71
N SER A 41 -9.09 8.09 -1.66
CA SER A 41 -10.15 9.10 -1.60
C SER A 41 -9.63 10.54 -1.52
N LEU A 42 -8.47 10.80 -2.11
CA LEU A 42 -7.86 12.13 -2.20
C LEU A 42 -8.32 12.86 -3.49
N SER A 43 -8.19 14.19 -3.51
CA SER A 43 -8.40 14.98 -4.73
C SER A 43 -7.41 14.55 -5.83
N ALA A 44 -7.83 14.60 -7.09
CA ALA A 44 -6.96 14.34 -8.24
C ALA A 44 -5.89 15.44 -8.43
N ASP A 45 -6.07 16.60 -7.81
CA ASP A 45 -5.14 17.74 -7.90
C ASP A 45 -3.97 17.65 -6.91
N ILE A 46 -3.99 16.67 -5.99
CA ILE A 46 -2.90 16.48 -5.03
C ILE A 46 -1.67 15.97 -5.78
N PRO A 47 -0.49 16.62 -5.61
CA PRO A 47 0.72 16.18 -6.26
C PRO A 47 1.15 14.80 -5.72
N VAL A 48 1.50 13.92 -6.65
CA VAL A 48 2.07 12.60 -6.37
C VAL A 48 3.50 12.56 -6.88
N THR A 49 4.43 12.17 -6.01
CA THR A 49 5.82 11.89 -6.39
C THR A 49 6.10 10.40 -6.28
N GLU A 50 6.55 9.80 -7.38
CA GLU A 50 6.95 8.40 -7.43
C GLU A 50 8.48 8.31 -7.29
N VAL A 51 8.96 7.66 -6.24
CA VAL A 51 10.38 7.54 -5.90
C VAL A 51 10.82 6.09 -5.96
N LEU A 52 11.77 5.78 -6.84
CA LEU A 52 12.38 4.46 -6.90
C LEU A 52 13.41 4.32 -5.78
N GLY A 53 13.18 3.42 -4.82
CA GLY A 53 14.12 3.16 -3.73
C GLY A 53 13.56 2.28 -2.61
N GLY A 54 14.44 1.79 -1.74
CA GLY A 54 14.08 1.09 -0.50
C GLY A 54 14.22 1.98 0.73
N ALA A 55 14.60 1.38 1.87
CA ALA A 55 14.60 2.03 3.17
C ALA A 55 15.34 3.38 3.22
N PRO A 56 16.56 3.57 2.66
CA PRO A 56 17.23 4.88 2.68
C PRO A 56 16.41 5.96 1.97
N GLY A 57 15.81 5.62 0.82
CA GLY A 57 14.95 6.52 0.07
C GLY A 57 13.71 6.91 0.87
N VAL A 58 13.09 5.97 1.58
CA VAL A 58 11.95 6.27 2.45
C VAL A 58 12.35 7.23 3.57
N LEU A 59 13.53 7.05 4.20
CA LEU A 59 13.99 7.97 5.27
C LEU A 59 14.27 9.38 4.72
N ASP A 60 14.89 9.46 3.54
CA ASP A 60 15.13 10.72 2.84
C ASP A 60 13.79 11.45 2.56
N GLN A 61 12.75 10.72 2.13
CA GLN A 61 11.42 11.29 1.88
C GLN A 61 10.70 11.72 3.15
N ILE A 62 10.78 10.95 4.24
CA ILE A 62 10.13 11.32 5.52
C ILE A 62 10.76 12.59 6.10
N THR A 63 12.09 12.66 6.13
CA THR A 63 12.83 13.76 6.77
C THR A 63 12.83 15.07 5.98
N SER A 64 12.58 15.01 4.67
CA SER A 64 12.45 16.20 3.81
C SER A 64 11.00 16.63 3.55
N ALA A 65 10.03 15.80 3.95
CA ALA A 65 8.63 16.04 3.70
C ALA A 65 8.07 17.17 4.60
N PRO A 66 7.42 18.19 4.03
CA PRO A 66 6.70 19.18 4.83
C PRO A 66 5.46 18.55 5.47
N ALA A 67 4.91 19.22 6.48
CA ALA A 67 3.65 18.83 7.13
C ALA A 67 2.53 18.59 6.11
N GLY A 68 1.69 17.58 6.36
CA GLY A 68 0.60 17.18 5.47
C GLY A 68 1.02 16.31 4.29
N THR A 69 2.22 15.72 4.33
CA THR A 69 2.69 14.78 3.29
C THR A 69 2.46 13.34 3.73
N LEU A 70 1.74 12.58 2.91
CA LEU A 70 1.57 11.15 3.10
C LEU A 70 2.68 10.40 2.35
N VAL A 71 3.64 9.87 3.08
CA VAL A 71 4.71 9.02 2.53
C VAL A 71 4.27 7.56 2.64
N ILE A 72 4.09 6.92 1.50
CA ILE A 72 3.70 5.52 1.36
C ILE A 72 4.87 4.75 0.80
N SER A 73 5.24 3.68 1.47
CA SER A 73 6.24 2.72 1.01
C SER A 73 5.55 1.41 0.67
N ALA A 74 5.81 0.85 -0.50
CA ALA A 74 5.20 -0.42 -0.91
C ALA A 74 6.14 -1.22 -1.80
N ASP A 75 6.22 -2.53 -1.55
CA ASP A 75 6.89 -3.49 -2.41
C ASP A 75 5.93 -4.62 -2.75
N ASP A 76 5.96 -5.08 -4.00
CA ASP A 76 5.27 -6.27 -4.48
C ASP A 76 6.26 -7.10 -5.32
N THR A 77 7.13 -7.83 -4.62
CA THR A 77 8.20 -8.65 -5.22
C THR A 77 8.10 -10.08 -4.71
N ASP A 78 8.70 -11.05 -5.40
CA ASP A 78 8.71 -12.46 -4.98
C ASP A 78 9.24 -12.69 -3.55
N ALA A 79 10.13 -11.82 -3.08
CA ALA A 79 10.72 -11.92 -1.75
C ALA A 79 9.90 -11.16 -0.68
N VAL A 80 9.16 -10.12 -1.07
CA VAL A 80 8.49 -9.20 -0.15
C VAL A 80 7.25 -8.62 -0.81
N ALA A 81 6.10 -8.82 -0.18
CA ALA A 81 4.84 -8.13 -0.49
C ALA A 81 4.37 -7.40 0.77
N SER A 82 4.65 -6.10 0.87
CA SER A 82 4.26 -5.30 2.05
C SER A 82 4.09 -3.83 1.72
N ALA A 83 3.35 -3.10 2.57
CA ALA A 83 3.28 -1.66 2.50
C ALA A 83 3.17 -1.05 3.90
N ALA A 84 3.65 0.17 4.04
CA ALA A 84 3.53 0.98 5.25
C ALA A 84 3.45 2.46 4.86
N ALA A 85 2.83 3.29 5.68
CA ALA A 85 2.68 4.70 5.40
C ALA A 85 2.81 5.55 6.67
N VAL A 86 3.23 6.80 6.50
CA VAL A 86 3.28 7.81 7.55
C VAL A 86 2.75 9.13 7.01
N LEU A 87 1.97 9.84 7.82
CA LEU A 87 1.52 11.20 7.56
C LEU A 87 2.37 12.17 8.38
N THR A 88 3.08 13.08 7.72
CA THR A 88 3.88 14.09 8.42
C THR A 88 2.99 15.17 9.04
N GLY A 89 3.30 15.53 10.28
CA GLY A 89 2.60 16.58 11.02
C GLY A 89 3.40 17.88 11.11
N VAL A 90 2.86 18.86 11.82
CA VAL A 90 3.62 20.06 12.22
C VAL A 90 4.57 19.73 13.37
N ASP A 91 5.62 20.52 13.54
CA ASP A 91 6.60 20.31 14.61
C ASP A 91 5.92 20.20 15.98
N GLY A 92 6.31 19.18 16.75
CA GLY A 92 5.74 18.89 18.06
C GLY A 92 4.39 18.16 18.05
N SER A 93 3.81 17.82 16.89
CA SER A 93 2.55 17.05 16.83
C SER A 93 2.72 15.53 16.92
N GLY A 94 3.95 15.04 16.97
CA GLY A 94 4.30 13.61 16.93
C GLY A 94 5.75 13.36 17.32
N ALA A 95 6.31 12.24 16.89
CA ALA A 95 7.76 11.99 16.98
C ALA A 95 8.50 12.81 15.90
N ALA A 96 9.67 13.34 16.24
CA ALA A 96 10.51 14.11 15.33
C ALA A 96 11.61 13.23 14.73
N LEU A 97 11.86 13.41 13.44
CA LEU A 97 12.93 12.76 12.69
C LEU A 97 13.79 13.82 12.02
N THR A 98 15.08 13.86 12.33
CA THR A 98 16.02 14.82 11.75
C THR A 98 17.19 14.12 11.11
N THR A 99 17.46 14.39 9.84
CA THR A 99 18.60 13.79 9.12
C THR A 99 19.91 14.18 9.78
N VAL A 100 20.73 13.18 10.08
CA VAL A 100 22.07 13.36 10.68
C VAL A 100 23.14 13.20 9.60
N ALA A 101 23.04 12.16 8.78
CA ALA A 101 24.04 11.86 7.76
C ALA A 101 23.47 11.03 6.62
N ARG A 102 24.07 11.18 5.43
CA ARG A 102 23.75 10.42 4.22
C ARG A 102 25.02 10.01 3.50
N GLN A 103 25.13 8.75 3.12
CA GLN A 103 26.22 8.25 2.27
C GLN A 103 25.65 7.31 1.20
N THR A 104 25.90 7.65 -0.07
CA THR A 104 25.53 6.84 -1.22
C THR A 104 26.80 6.35 -1.91
N ARG A 105 26.96 5.03 -1.99
CA ARG A 105 28.06 4.39 -2.72
C ARG A 105 27.51 3.37 -3.70
N SER A 106 28.40 2.87 -4.56
CA SER A 106 28.08 1.83 -5.54
C SER A 106 28.67 0.51 -5.10
N LEU A 107 27.80 -0.44 -4.77
CA LEU A 107 28.10 -1.86 -4.57
C LEU A 107 26.83 -2.67 -4.84
N PRO A 108 26.40 -2.80 -6.11
CA PRO A 108 25.21 -3.54 -6.46
C PRO A 108 25.44 -5.04 -6.28
N THR A 109 25.13 -5.56 -5.09
CA THR A 109 25.06 -7.02 -4.83
C THR A 109 23.73 -7.61 -5.30
N MET A 110 22.73 -6.76 -5.52
CA MET A 110 21.51 -7.09 -6.24
C MET A 110 21.23 -6.00 -7.27
N ALA A 111 20.93 -6.40 -8.49
CA ALA A 111 20.56 -5.48 -9.57
C ALA A 111 19.34 -6.04 -10.30
N ARG A 112 18.52 -5.15 -10.86
CA ARG A 112 17.47 -5.50 -11.81
C ARG A 112 17.83 -4.89 -13.16
N GLY A 113 17.90 -5.73 -14.18
CA GLY A 113 18.18 -5.32 -15.55
C GLY A 113 17.02 -4.55 -16.17
N GLN A 114 17.26 -4.00 -17.37
CA GLN A 114 16.21 -3.34 -18.17
C GLN A 114 15.14 -4.33 -18.65
N ASP A 115 15.50 -5.59 -18.75
CA ASP A 115 14.62 -6.75 -19.02
C ASP A 115 13.76 -7.15 -17.81
N GLY A 116 13.98 -6.51 -16.66
CA GLY A 116 13.33 -6.86 -15.41
C GLY A 116 13.95 -8.06 -14.71
N GLU A 117 14.97 -8.71 -15.28
CA GLU A 117 15.64 -9.84 -14.64
C GLU A 117 16.44 -9.37 -13.43
N ARG A 118 16.36 -10.16 -12.35
CA ARG A 118 17.06 -9.89 -11.10
C ARG A 118 18.34 -10.70 -11.02
N HIS A 119 19.46 -10.01 -10.91
CA HIS A 119 20.77 -10.61 -10.67
C HIS A 119 21.16 -10.45 -9.20
N VAL A 120 21.58 -11.55 -8.57
CA VAL A 120 22.01 -11.58 -7.17
C VAL A 120 23.44 -12.11 -7.11
N TYR A 121 24.34 -11.28 -6.61
CA TYR A 121 25.68 -11.68 -6.23
C TYR A 121 25.68 -12.08 -4.74
N ALA A 122 25.59 -13.39 -4.49
CA ALA A 122 25.32 -13.95 -3.17
C ALA A 122 26.56 -14.06 -2.26
N ASP A 123 27.36 -12.99 -2.13
CA ASP A 123 28.42 -12.90 -1.12
C ASP A 123 27.98 -12.02 0.08
N PRO A 124 27.53 -12.64 1.19
CA PRO A 124 27.10 -11.89 2.37
C PRO A 124 28.27 -11.18 3.08
N ARG A 125 29.51 -11.65 2.92
CA ARG A 125 30.69 -11.01 3.51
C ARG A 125 31.02 -9.72 2.77
N LEU A 126 30.95 -9.73 1.44
CA LEU A 126 31.12 -8.52 0.62
C LEU A 126 30.08 -7.46 1.00
N GLN A 127 28.81 -7.86 1.07
CA GLN A 127 27.71 -6.97 1.48
C GLN A 127 27.94 -6.40 2.89
N ARG A 128 28.34 -7.22 3.86
CA ARG A 128 28.56 -6.78 5.24
C ARG A 128 29.78 -5.87 5.41
N GLU A 129 30.94 -6.29 4.92
CA GLU A 129 32.21 -5.58 5.18
C GLU A 129 32.37 -4.35 4.26
N VAL A 130 32.10 -4.52 2.95
CA VAL A 130 32.29 -3.45 1.96
C VAL A 130 31.01 -2.64 1.79
N GLY A 131 29.83 -3.27 1.77
CA GLY A 131 28.56 -2.56 1.63
C GLY A 131 28.21 -1.74 2.88
N VAL A 132 27.98 -2.43 3.99
CA VAL A 132 27.42 -1.85 5.22
C VAL A 132 28.49 -1.14 6.05
N LYS A 133 29.44 -1.89 6.63
CA LYS A 133 30.40 -1.34 7.60
C LYS A 133 31.25 -0.22 7.02
N SER A 134 31.79 -0.40 5.82
CA SER A 134 32.64 0.63 5.21
C SER A 134 31.85 1.89 4.80
N THR A 135 30.53 1.80 4.62
CA THR A 135 29.67 2.97 4.37
C THR A 135 29.30 3.66 5.67
N LEU A 136 28.97 2.91 6.73
CA LEU A 136 28.71 3.44 8.06
C LEU A 136 29.91 4.23 8.61
N ALA A 137 31.13 3.68 8.45
CA ALA A 137 32.35 4.36 8.89
C ALA A 137 32.58 5.73 8.23
N ARG A 138 31.95 6.01 7.09
CA ARG A 138 32.04 7.30 6.38
C ARG A 138 30.97 8.30 6.79
N LEU A 139 29.95 7.89 7.54
CA LEU A 139 28.93 8.82 8.03
C LEU A 139 29.47 9.74 9.13
N GLY A 140 30.60 9.40 9.75
CA GLY A 140 31.20 10.20 10.83
C GLY A 140 30.34 10.23 12.09
N LEU A 141 29.49 9.22 12.29
CA LEU A 141 28.62 9.10 13.46
C LEU A 141 29.45 8.72 14.70
N ASP A 142 29.09 9.29 15.85
CA ASP A 142 29.66 8.90 17.13
C ASP A 142 29.11 7.54 17.53
N GLY A 143 30.02 6.58 17.74
CA GLY A 143 29.65 5.20 18.03
C GLY A 143 29.07 4.94 19.43
N THR A 144 28.92 6.00 20.23
CA THR A 144 28.24 5.97 21.54
C THR A 144 26.74 6.21 21.44
N GLN A 145 26.22 6.56 20.26
CA GLN A 145 24.78 6.81 20.08
C GLN A 145 23.97 5.51 20.17
N SER A 146 22.89 5.56 20.96
CA SER A 146 21.91 4.48 21.03
C SER A 146 21.12 4.39 19.73
N VAL A 147 21.03 3.20 19.16
CA VAL A 147 20.25 2.94 17.95
C VAL A 147 18.82 2.58 18.35
N ALA A 148 17.86 3.38 17.89
CA ALA A 148 16.45 3.14 18.08
C ALA A 148 15.88 2.18 17.04
N ALA A 149 16.30 2.30 15.78
CA ALA A 149 15.78 1.49 14.69
C ALA A 149 16.80 1.22 13.57
N VAL A 150 16.73 0.02 12.98
CA VAL A 150 17.58 -0.41 11.85
C VAL A 150 16.71 -1.09 10.80
N ALA A 151 16.79 -0.62 9.54
CA ALA A 151 16.07 -1.22 8.41
C ALA A 151 17.04 -1.66 7.30
N GLY A 152 16.76 -2.83 6.72
CA GLY A 152 17.44 -3.40 5.56
C GLY A 152 18.66 -4.27 5.86
N VAL A 153 19.13 -4.28 7.11
CA VAL A 153 20.16 -5.20 7.62
C VAL A 153 19.86 -5.56 9.08
N ALA A 154 20.38 -6.69 9.56
CA ALA A 154 20.32 -7.01 10.98
C ALA A 154 21.25 -6.08 11.78
N ALA A 155 20.85 -5.68 12.99
CA ALA A 155 21.59 -4.75 13.84
C ALA A 155 23.00 -5.28 14.19
N GLY A 156 23.16 -6.59 14.32
CA GLY A 156 24.47 -7.23 14.50
C GLY A 156 25.46 -7.01 13.34
N GLN A 157 25.00 -6.57 12.17
CA GLN A 157 25.86 -6.24 11.03
C GLN A 157 26.47 -4.84 11.09
N LEU A 158 26.00 -3.96 11.98
CA LEU A 158 26.54 -2.60 12.14
C LEU A 158 27.96 -2.60 12.75
N GLY A 159 28.31 -3.64 13.51
CA GLY A 159 29.59 -3.74 14.24
C GLY A 159 29.52 -3.16 15.66
N GLY A 160 30.63 -3.24 16.39
CA GLY A 160 30.68 -2.86 17.82
C GLY A 160 30.71 -1.35 18.11
N GLY A 161 30.57 -0.51 17.08
CA GLY A 161 30.56 0.95 17.22
C GLY A 161 29.15 1.53 17.32
N PHE A 162 28.15 0.75 17.70
CA PHE A 162 26.77 1.22 17.87
C PHE A 162 26.12 0.44 19.01
N ASP A 163 25.42 1.11 19.91
CA ASP A 163 24.59 0.42 20.90
C ASP A 163 23.26 0.03 20.27
N THR A 164 23.10 -1.27 20.00
CA THR A 164 21.92 -1.85 19.34
C THR A 164 21.02 -2.64 20.29
N GLY A 165 21.31 -2.63 21.60
CA GLY A 165 20.63 -3.51 22.57
C GLY A 165 19.11 -3.36 22.64
N ALA A 166 18.61 -2.15 22.36
CA ALA A 166 17.17 -1.83 22.36
C ALA A 166 16.59 -1.56 20.96
N ALA A 167 17.37 -1.75 19.90
CA ALA A 167 16.97 -1.38 18.55
C ALA A 167 15.79 -2.22 18.05
N ALA A 168 14.80 -1.58 17.44
CA ALA A 168 13.87 -2.26 16.56
C ALA A 168 14.58 -2.57 15.23
N GLU A 169 14.57 -3.83 14.79
CA GLU A 169 15.23 -4.22 13.54
C GLU A 169 14.29 -4.92 12.57
N ASP A 170 14.52 -4.68 11.28
CA ASP A 170 13.96 -5.44 10.18
C ASP A 170 15.03 -5.57 9.09
N ALA A 171 15.63 -6.76 9.03
CA ALA A 171 16.70 -7.08 8.07
C ALA A 171 16.18 -7.27 6.63
N THR A 172 14.86 -7.21 6.42
CA THR A 172 14.26 -7.35 5.11
C THR A 172 14.65 -6.17 4.23
N VAL A 173 15.23 -6.43 3.07
CA VAL A 173 15.44 -5.40 2.06
C VAL A 173 14.09 -5.04 1.48
N SER A 174 13.49 -3.95 1.97
CA SER A 174 12.16 -3.46 1.60
C SER A 174 12.05 -1.96 1.88
N ALA A 175 11.27 -1.25 1.07
CA ALA A 175 10.86 0.14 1.34
C ALA A 175 10.03 0.23 2.63
N ALA A 176 9.12 -0.71 2.86
CA ALA A 176 8.21 -0.67 4.02
C ALA A 176 8.85 -1.04 5.36
N ALA A 177 10.03 -1.69 5.34
CA ALA A 177 10.75 -2.06 6.56
C ALA A 177 11.03 -0.87 7.47
N LEU A 178 11.41 0.28 6.90
CA LEU A 178 11.74 1.47 7.68
C LEU A 178 10.56 1.96 8.54
N ILE A 179 9.38 2.10 7.95
CA ILE A 179 8.21 2.61 8.67
C ILE A 179 7.79 1.61 9.77
N ARG A 180 7.91 0.29 9.52
CA ARG A 180 7.64 -0.73 10.55
C ARG A 180 8.57 -0.62 11.75
N VAL A 181 9.88 -0.47 11.52
CA VAL A 181 10.84 -0.35 12.64
C VAL A 181 10.75 0.99 13.36
N LEU A 182 10.39 2.07 12.65
CA LEU A 182 10.07 3.35 13.26
C LEU A 182 8.86 3.24 14.20
N ALA A 183 7.76 2.63 13.72
CA ALA A 183 6.58 2.38 14.55
C ALA A 183 6.92 1.54 15.79
N ALA A 184 7.70 0.46 15.62
CA ALA A 184 8.13 -0.39 16.72
C ALA A 184 9.03 0.33 17.73
N ALA A 185 9.94 1.21 17.28
CA ALA A 185 10.78 2.01 18.17
C ALA A 185 9.94 3.03 18.97
N ILE A 186 8.97 3.68 18.34
CA ILE A 186 8.06 4.63 18.98
C ILE A 186 7.17 3.93 20.03
N GLU A 187 6.58 2.77 19.70
CA GLU A 187 5.78 1.97 20.65
C GLU A 187 6.58 1.54 21.88
N LYS A 188 7.87 1.22 21.69
CA LYS A 188 8.78 0.85 22.79
C LYS A 188 9.28 2.05 23.60
N GLY A 189 9.02 3.28 23.14
CA GLY A 189 9.55 4.48 23.77
C GLY A 189 11.06 4.65 23.56
N THR A 190 11.63 4.06 22.51
CA THR A 190 13.06 4.13 22.21
C THR A 190 13.36 5.31 21.30
N ALA A 191 14.03 6.34 21.84
CA ALA A 191 14.63 7.43 21.07
C ALA A 191 16.09 7.09 20.71
N GLY A 192 16.63 7.72 19.65
CA GLY A 192 17.99 7.44 19.21
C GLY A 192 18.15 7.46 17.70
N LEU A 193 19.25 6.87 17.24
CA LEU A 193 19.60 6.83 15.84
C LEU A 193 18.70 5.85 15.07
N VAL A 194 18.23 6.27 13.90
CA VAL A 194 17.53 5.45 12.92
C VAL A 194 18.44 5.27 11.72
N LEU A 195 18.73 4.01 11.40
CA LEU A 195 19.61 3.64 10.30
C LEU A 195 18.81 2.92 9.22
N ALA A 196 18.68 3.56 8.07
CA ALA A 196 18.09 2.97 6.88
C ALA A 196 19.20 2.57 5.91
N ILE A 197 19.34 1.28 5.64
CA ILE A 197 20.48 0.72 4.92
C ILE A 197 19.99 -0.12 3.75
N GLU A 198 20.55 0.11 2.57
CA GLU A 198 20.36 -0.76 1.41
C GLU A 198 21.67 -0.85 0.63
N GLN A 199 22.21 -2.06 0.52
CA GLN A 199 23.49 -2.30 -0.14
C GLN A 199 24.63 -1.44 0.44
N SER A 200 25.11 -0.44 -0.31
CA SER A 200 26.12 0.54 0.11
C SER A 200 25.57 1.97 0.16
N SER A 201 24.26 2.08 0.37
CA SER A 201 23.53 3.32 0.56
C SER A 201 22.96 3.34 1.98
N VAL A 202 23.31 4.39 2.74
CA VAL A 202 22.84 4.57 4.12
C VAL A 202 22.32 5.98 4.33
N THR A 203 21.14 6.08 4.95
CA THR A 203 20.61 7.31 5.55
C THR A 203 20.53 7.10 7.06
N ALA A 204 20.98 8.10 7.82
CA ALA A 204 20.89 8.15 9.27
C ALA A 204 20.08 9.36 9.72
N ALA A 205 19.13 9.17 10.62
CA ALA A 205 18.34 10.22 11.23
C ALA A 205 18.25 10.05 12.74
N GLN A 206 18.08 11.15 13.46
CA GLN A 206 17.80 11.15 14.89
C GLN A 206 16.28 11.08 15.10
N LEU A 207 15.82 10.08 15.84
CA LEU A 207 14.45 9.96 16.33
C LEU A 207 14.36 10.56 17.74
N GLU A 208 13.49 11.55 17.89
CA GLU A 208 13.13 12.14 19.17
C GLU A 208 11.65 11.91 19.44
N LEU A 209 11.34 11.48 20.65
CA LEU A 209 9.97 11.27 21.09
C LEU A 209 9.48 12.52 21.80
N SER A 210 8.31 13.01 21.39
CA SER A 210 7.63 14.10 22.10
C SER A 210 6.65 13.56 23.13
N ALA A 211 6.04 14.46 23.91
CA ALA A 211 4.97 14.10 24.84
C ALA A 211 3.73 13.51 24.14
N ARG A 212 3.54 13.79 22.84
CA ARG A 212 2.42 13.28 22.05
C ARG A 212 2.95 12.31 21.00
N LEU A 213 2.74 11.02 21.23
CA LEU A 213 3.11 10.00 20.26
C LEU A 213 2.12 9.95 19.10
N PRO A 214 2.58 9.61 17.88
CA PRO A 214 1.68 9.38 16.75
C PRO A 214 0.79 8.15 16.99
N THR A 215 -0.40 8.15 16.38
CA THR A 215 -1.23 6.95 16.32
C THR A 215 -0.56 5.93 15.39
N ILE A 216 -0.41 4.70 15.86
CA ILE A 216 0.19 3.61 15.11
C ILE A 216 -0.85 2.53 14.91
N THR A 217 -1.05 2.13 13.65
CA THR A 217 -1.99 1.07 13.27
C THR A 217 -1.27 -0.06 12.57
N ARG A 218 -1.61 -1.32 12.90
CA ARG A 218 -0.96 -2.51 12.34
C ARG A 218 -1.95 -3.44 11.63
N ASP A 219 -1.64 -3.79 10.39
CA ASP A 219 -2.29 -4.85 9.61
C ASP A 219 -1.24 -5.88 9.20
N GLU A 220 -0.72 -6.59 10.20
CA GLU A 220 0.42 -7.52 10.08
C GLU A 220 -0.02 -8.98 10.22
N VAL A 221 -1.24 -9.29 9.75
CA VAL A 221 -1.78 -10.66 9.81
C VAL A 221 -0.84 -11.62 9.06
N THR A 222 -0.47 -12.73 9.71
CA THR A 222 0.38 -13.75 9.10
C THR A 222 -0.24 -14.23 7.79
N GLY A 223 0.53 -14.12 6.71
CA GLY A 223 0.13 -14.63 5.40
C GLY A 223 -0.19 -16.12 5.49
N ARG A 224 -1.26 -16.53 4.81
CA ARG A 224 -1.54 -17.96 4.60
C ARG A 224 -0.84 -18.42 3.34
N ASP A 225 -0.47 -19.68 3.30
CA ASP A 225 0.04 -20.30 2.07
C ASP A 225 -0.98 -20.12 0.94
N LEU A 226 -0.48 -19.71 -0.22
CA LEU A 226 -1.32 -19.58 -1.40
C LEU A 226 -1.82 -20.98 -1.80
N PRO A 227 -3.14 -21.16 -2.00
CA PRO A 227 -3.64 -22.42 -2.51
C PRO A 227 -3.05 -22.68 -3.90
N SER A 228 -2.89 -23.95 -4.26
CA SER A 228 -2.47 -24.29 -5.61
C SER A 228 -3.48 -23.74 -6.62
N PHE A 229 -2.97 -23.02 -7.62
CA PHE A 229 -3.77 -22.45 -8.69
C PHE A 229 -3.27 -22.95 -10.03
N ARG A 230 -4.15 -22.91 -11.02
CA ARG A 230 -3.80 -23.13 -12.42
C ARG A 230 -4.32 -21.97 -13.25
N THR A 231 -3.54 -21.57 -14.23
CA THR A 231 -3.97 -20.64 -15.27
C THR A 231 -4.12 -21.45 -16.55
N ALA A 232 -5.30 -21.41 -17.14
CA ALA A 232 -5.50 -21.99 -18.47
C ALA A 232 -4.97 -21.00 -19.52
N GLU A 233 -4.30 -21.53 -20.55
CA GLU A 233 -3.88 -20.73 -21.69
C GLU A 233 -5.10 -20.19 -22.46
N GLY A 234 -4.99 -18.94 -22.92
CA GLY A 234 -6.00 -18.29 -23.74
C GLY A 234 -5.43 -17.12 -24.53
N ILE A 235 -6.31 -16.42 -25.22
CA ILE A 235 -5.97 -15.26 -26.06
C ILE A 235 -5.80 -13.95 -25.27
N GLY A 236 -5.79 -14.00 -23.93
CA GLY A 236 -5.89 -12.80 -23.10
C GLY A 236 -7.33 -12.30 -22.98
N ILE A 237 -7.72 -11.82 -21.80
CA ILE A 237 -8.90 -10.97 -21.67
C ILE A 237 -8.47 -9.54 -22.04
N PRO A 238 -8.91 -8.98 -23.19
CA PRO A 238 -8.48 -7.65 -23.60
C PRO A 238 -8.96 -6.59 -22.60
N ILE A 239 -8.22 -5.48 -22.52
CA ILE A 239 -8.65 -4.29 -21.79
C ILE A 239 -9.28 -3.29 -22.76
N SER A 240 -10.51 -2.86 -22.47
CA SER A 240 -11.11 -1.72 -23.15
C SER A 240 -10.72 -0.45 -22.39
N LEU A 241 -9.74 0.30 -22.91
CA LEU A 241 -9.31 1.56 -22.29
C LEU A 241 -10.45 2.58 -22.24
N ALA A 242 -11.32 2.60 -23.24
CA ALA A 242 -12.51 3.44 -23.23
C ALA A 242 -13.49 3.07 -22.11
N ALA A 243 -13.69 1.78 -21.84
CA ALA A 243 -14.52 1.35 -20.71
C ALA A 243 -13.84 1.63 -19.37
N TYR A 244 -12.52 1.45 -19.29
CA TYR A 244 -11.73 1.77 -18.10
C TYR A 244 -11.85 3.26 -17.75
N ALA A 245 -11.63 4.15 -18.72
CA ALA A 245 -11.74 5.60 -18.53
C ALA A 245 -13.13 6.02 -18.03
N ARG A 246 -14.21 5.52 -18.64
CA ARG A 246 -15.59 5.83 -18.21
C ARG A 246 -15.92 5.31 -16.81
N ALA A 247 -15.31 4.20 -16.40
CA ALA A 247 -15.56 3.59 -15.10
C ALA A 247 -14.61 4.09 -14.02
N PHE A 248 -13.58 4.87 -14.35
CA PHE A 248 -12.45 5.17 -13.49
C PHE A 248 -12.89 5.71 -12.12
N ASP A 249 -13.60 6.83 -12.10
CA ASP A 249 -14.04 7.47 -10.86
C ASP A 249 -14.96 6.56 -10.03
N PRO A 250 -16.13 6.12 -10.52
CA PRO A 250 -17.03 5.31 -9.70
C PRO A 250 -16.36 4.01 -9.24
N LYS A 251 -15.62 3.34 -10.13
CA LYS A 251 -14.97 2.05 -9.83
C LYS A 251 -13.85 2.20 -8.80
N LEU A 252 -12.95 3.18 -8.95
CA LEU A 252 -11.74 3.26 -8.13
C LEU A 252 -11.91 4.12 -6.88
N ARG A 253 -12.71 5.19 -6.95
CA ARG A 253 -13.08 5.97 -5.75
C ARG A 253 -14.09 5.24 -4.86
N TRP A 254 -14.73 4.20 -5.41
CA TRP A 254 -15.79 3.42 -4.75
C TRP A 254 -16.99 4.31 -4.45
N GLU A 255 -17.56 4.88 -5.51
CA GLU A 255 -18.62 5.88 -5.42
C GLU A 255 -19.81 5.46 -6.28
N ALA A 256 -21.01 5.63 -5.72
CA ALA A 256 -22.28 5.40 -6.40
C ALA A 256 -22.81 6.69 -7.02
N ALA A 257 -23.56 6.55 -8.11
CA ALA A 257 -24.34 7.63 -8.66
C ALA A 257 -25.58 7.88 -7.80
N VAL A 258 -25.82 9.13 -7.44
CA VAL A 258 -27.06 9.58 -6.82
C VAL A 258 -27.69 10.67 -7.66
N PHE A 259 -28.90 10.42 -8.13
CA PHE A 259 -29.67 11.35 -8.94
C PHE A 259 -30.49 12.31 -8.07
N GLU A 260 -30.82 13.47 -8.62
CA GLU A 260 -31.84 14.34 -8.03
C GLU A 260 -33.22 13.69 -8.17
N GLU A 261 -34.00 13.74 -7.08
CA GLU A 261 -35.35 13.16 -7.06
C GLU A 261 -36.27 13.90 -8.02
N ARG A 262 -36.96 13.12 -8.86
CA ARG A 262 -37.99 13.57 -9.79
C ARG A 262 -38.95 12.40 -10.08
N PRO A 263 -40.15 12.63 -10.61
CA PRO A 263 -41.10 11.53 -10.89
C PRO A 263 -40.45 10.38 -11.68
N GLY A 264 -40.46 9.17 -11.14
CA GLY A 264 -39.81 7.97 -11.73
C GLY A 264 -38.32 7.76 -11.36
N ILE A 265 -37.67 8.73 -10.72
CA ILE A 265 -36.26 8.66 -10.31
C ILE A 265 -36.12 9.05 -8.83
N ASP A 266 -35.73 8.07 -8.01
CA ASP A 266 -35.38 8.25 -6.60
C ASP A 266 -33.89 8.59 -6.40
N SER A 267 -33.57 9.01 -5.18
CA SER A 267 -32.20 9.31 -4.73
C SER A 267 -31.43 8.07 -4.22
N ALA A 268 -31.94 6.86 -4.48
CA ALA A 268 -31.26 5.65 -4.07
C ALA A 268 -29.91 5.52 -4.80
N PRO A 269 -28.79 5.26 -4.08
CA PRO A 269 -27.47 5.14 -4.70
C PRO A 269 -27.42 3.97 -5.67
N GLN A 270 -26.85 4.20 -6.85
CA GLN A 270 -26.71 3.20 -7.91
C GLN A 270 -25.24 2.91 -8.23
N PHE A 271 -24.89 1.63 -8.18
CA PHE A 271 -23.55 1.16 -8.53
C PHE A 271 -23.61 -0.13 -9.36
N PRO A 272 -22.99 -0.16 -10.56
CA PRO A 272 -22.31 0.95 -11.23
C PRO A 272 -23.31 2.03 -11.73
N PRO A 273 -22.85 3.26 -12.02
CA PRO A 273 -23.70 4.30 -12.61
C PRO A 273 -24.38 3.85 -13.91
N ARG A 274 -25.65 4.23 -14.05
CA ARG A 274 -26.50 3.99 -15.23
C ARG A 274 -27.35 5.23 -15.48
N ALA A 275 -27.54 5.58 -16.75
CA ALA A 275 -28.53 6.59 -17.10
C ALA A 275 -29.93 6.08 -16.75
N ARG A 276 -30.80 6.99 -16.31
CA ARG A 276 -32.19 6.68 -15.92
C ARG A 276 -33.16 7.43 -16.82
N VAL A 277 -34.39 6.95 -16.87
CA VAL A 277 -35.48 7.62 -17.58
C VAL A 277 -36.55 7.91 -16.55
N ASP A 278 -37.05 9.14 -16.55
CA ASP A 278 -38.11 9.59 -15.65
C ASP A 278 -39.50 9.20 -16.19
N ASP A 279 -40.56 9.47 -15.43
CA ASP A 279 -41.93 9.10 -15.82
C ASP A 279 -42.43 9.80 -17.10
N ASN A 280 -41.76 10.89 -17.51
CA ASN A 280 -42.07 11.63 -18.73
C ASN A 280 -41.24 11.15 -19.94
N GLY A 281 -40.40 10.12 -19.77
CA GLY A 281 -39.52 9.63 -20.82
C GLY A 281 -38.24 10.45 -20.99
N VAL A 282 -37.91 11.35 -20.06
CA VAL A 282 -36.70 12.18 -20.14
C VAL A 282 -35.51 11.40 -19.58
N LEU A 283 -34.43 11.33 -20.36
CA LEU A 283 -33.18 10.72 -19.96
C LEU A 283 -32.45 11.61 -18.94
N ALA A 284 -32.21 11.08 -17.75
CA ALA A 284 -31.33 11.66 -16.75
C ALA A 284 -29.94 11.02 -16.83
N THR A 285 -28.94 11.83 -17.18
CA THR A 285 -27.53 11.45 -17.22
C THR A 285 -26.71 12.07 -16.10
N ASP A 286 -27.23 13.15 -15.49
CA ASP A 286 -26.52 13.91 -14.48
C ASP A 286 -26.79 13.33 -13.09
N TYR A 287 -25.72 13.05 -12.36
CA TYR A 287 -25.73 12.54 -11.00
C TYR A 287 -24.53 13.09 -10.24
N ARG A 288 -24.64 13.15 -8.92
CA ARG A 288 -23.48 13.31 -8.05
C ARG A 288 -22.91 11.94 -7.68
N LEU A 289 -21.61 11.90 -7.42
CA LEU A 289 -20.95 10.71 -6.89
C LEU A 289 -20.92 10.78 -5.36
N GLU A 290 -21.32 9.70 -4.71
CA GLU A 290 -21.26 9.56 -3.25
C GLU A 290 -20.46 8.32 -2.85
N PRO A 291 -19.57 8.42 -1.83
CA PRO A 291 -18.80 7.27 -1.36
C PRO A 291 -19.70 6.13 -0.89
N LEU A 292 -19.36 4.91 -1.32
CA LEU A 292 -20.00 3.70 -0.84
C LEU A 292 -19.35 3.20 0.46
N PRO A 293 -20.12 2.52 1.33
CA PRO A 293 -19.56 1.78 2.46
C PRO A 293 -18.51 0.78 1.99
N ARG A 294 -17.43 0.66 2.76
CA ARG A 294 -16.35 -0.31 2.53
C ARG A 294 -16.48 -1.54 3.43
N THR A 295 -17.60 -1.70 4.11
CA THR A 295 -17.94 -2.90 4.88
C THR A 295 -19.24 -3.48 4.35
N GLY A 296 -19.43 -4.77 4.57
CA GLY A 296 -20.62 -5.45 4.13
C GLY A 296 -20.67 -6.90 4.58
N THR A 297 -21.73 -7.56 4.17
CA THR A 297 -22.01 -8.96 4.51
C THR A 297 -22.24 -9.78 3.24
N VAL A 298 -21.69 -10.99 3.18
CA VAL A 298 -21.93 -11.91 2.05
C VAL A 298 -23.42 -12.27 1.99
N TYR A 299 -24.09 -11.84 0.92
CA TYR A 299 -25.48 -12.18 0.65
C TYR A 299 -25.60 -13.54 -0.02
N THR A 300 -24.76 -13.80 -1.03
CA THR A 300 -24.60 -15.12 -1.65
C THR A 300 -23.21 -15.25 -2.26
N HIS A 301 -22.72 -16.46 -2.48
CA HIS A 301 -21.40 -16.70 -3.06
C HIS A 301 -21.37 -17.94 -3.94
N THR A 302 -20.34 -18.02 -4.78
CA THR A 302 -20.02 -19.20 -5.59
C THR A 302 -18.52 -19.34 -5.78
N THR A 303 -18.07 -20.55 -6.08
CA THR A 303 -16.66 -20.84 -6.40
C THR A 303 -16.54 -21.27 -7.85
N VAL A 304 -15.79 -20.49 -8.61
CA VAL A 304 -15.42 -20.82 -9.98
C VAL A 304 -14.26 -21.81 -9.94
N ARG A 305 -14.56 -23.07 -10.25
CA ARG A 305 -13.58 -24.18 -10.23
C ARG A 305 -12.96 -24.45 -11.60
N ILE A 306 -13.72 -24.18 -12.67
CA ILE A 306 -13.23 -24.31 -14.04
C ILE A 306 -12.42 -23.05 -14.35
N PRO A 307 -11.12 -23.17 -14.69
CA PRO A 307 -10.30 -22.01 -15.01
C PRO A 307 -10.91 -21.21 -16.15
N VAL A 308 -11.01 -19.91 -15.95
CA VAL A 308 -11.22 -18.97 -17.06
C VAL A 308 -9.84 -18.67 -17.61
N PRO A 309 -9.63 -18.67 -18.94
CA PRO A 309 -8.33 -18.35 -19.51
C PRO A 309 -7.77 -17.04 -18.94
N ASP A 310 -6.47 -17.05 -18.65
CA ASP A 310 -5.71 -15.91 -18.10
C ASP A 310 -6.11 -15.47 -16.67
N LEU A 311 -7.02 -16.20 -16.02
CA LEU A 311 -7.38 -15.98 -14.62
C LEU A 311 -6.97 -17.19 -13.76
N PRO A 312 -6.15 -16.98 -12.71
CA PRO A 312 -5.81 -18.03 -11.75
C PRO A 312 -7.07 -18.59 -11.09
N GLY A 313 -7.27 -19.91 -11.19
CA GLY A 313 -8.37 -20.63 -10.54
C GLY A 313 -7.88 -21.75 -9.61
N PRO A 314 -8.70 -22.18 -8.62
CA PRO A 314 -10.06 -21.72 -8.36
C PRO A 314 -10.11 -20.36 -7.65
N TYR A 315 -11.21 -19.61 -7.85
CA TYR A 315 -11.50 -18.35 -7.13
C TYR A 315 -12.97 -18.26 -6.74
N SER A 316 -13.30 -17.44 -5.75
CA SER A 316 -14.69 -17.24 -5.32
C SER A 316 -15.20 -15.85 -5.68
N LEU A 317 -16.50 -15.79 -5.97
CA LEU A 317 -17.27 -14.56 -6.18
C LEU A 317 -18.33 -14.47 -5.08
N ALA A 318 -18.59 -13.26 -4.60
CA ALA A 318 -19.64 -12.99 -3.64
C ALA A 318 -20.48 -11.80 -4.08
N VAL A 319 -21.80 -11.91 -3.95
CA VAL A 319 -22.68 -10.75 -3.89
C VAL A 319 -22.66 -10.28 -2.44
N VAL A 320 -22.26 -9.03 -2.22
CA VAL A 320 -22.09 -8.43 -0.90
C VAL A 320 -23.16 -7.36 -0.72
N GLN A 321 -23.91 -7.46 0.38
CA GLN A 321 -24.76 -6.39 0.86
C GLN A 321 -23.88 -5.37 1.60
N LEU A 322 -23.81 -4.13 1.11
CA LEU A 322 -23.04 -3.09 1.77
C LEU A 322 -23.77 -2.60 3.02
N ASP A 323 -23.03 -2.34 4.10
CA ASP A 323 -23.61 -1.93 5.38
C ASP A 323 -24.20 -0.52 5.28
N GLY A 324 -25.43 -0.33 5.77
CA GLY A 324 -26.08 0.99 5.74
C GLY A 324 -26.41 1.51 4.34
N SER A 325 -26.34 0.67 3.30
CA SER A 325 -26.65 1.04 1.92
C SER A 325 -27.60 0.02 1.27
N PRO A 326 -28.52 0.42 0.38
CA PRO A 326 -29.33 -0.52 -0.38
C PRO A 326 -28.53 -1.26 -1.48
N VAL A 327 -27.29 -0.83 -1.74
CA VAL A 327 -26.47 -1.36 -2.84
C VAL A 327 -25.93 -2.76 -2.52
N ARG A 328 -26.09 -3.67 -3.49
CA ARG A 328 -25.41 -4.97 -3.53
C ARG A 328 -24.40 -5.00 -4.66
N VAL A 329 -23.21 -5.52 -4.39
CA VAL A 329 -22.11 -5.56 -5.35
C VAL A 329 -21.59 -6.98 -5.55
N LEU A 330 -21.29 -7.35 -6.79
CA LEU A 330 -20.59 -8.60 -7.11
C LEU A 330 -19.08 -8.34 -7.07
N LEU A 331 -18.37 -9.03 -6.17
CA LEU A 331 -16.94 -8.88 -5.96
C LEU A 331 -16.24 -10.23 -5.98
N LYS A 332 -14.96 -10.25 -6.43
CA LYS A 332 -14.07 -11.38 -6.14
C LYS A 332 -13.79 -11.44 -4.65
N VAL A 333 -13.74 -12.64 -4.09
CA VAL A 333 -13.31 -12.87 -2.71
C VAL A 333 -11.78 -12.89 -2.65
N THR A 334 -11.21 -12.31 -1.60
CA THR A 334 -9.75 -12.26 -1.36
C THR A 334 -9.44 -12.51 0.11
N GLY A 335 -8.17 -12.77 0.44
CA GLY A 335 -7.70 -12.96 1.81
C GLY A 335 -8.14 -14.26 2.49
N VAL A 336 -8.91 -15.10 1.80
CA VAL A 336 -9.26 -16.47 2.20
C VAL A 336 -9.22 -17.39 0.96
N PRO A 337 -8.93 -18.69 1.14
CA PRO A 337 -9.03 -19.69 0.07
C PRO A 337 -10.40 -19.74 -0.61
N ALA A 338 -10.40 -20.15 -1.89
CA ALA A 338 -11.61 -20.27 -2.66
C ALA A 338 -12.55 -21.34 -2.06
N GLY A 339 -13.80 -20.96 -1.79
CA GLY A 339 -14.81 -21.83 -1.20
C GLY A 339 -14.98 -21.67 0.31
N GLU A 340 -14.15 -20.86 0.99
CA GLU A 340 -14.27 -20.65 2.45
C GLU A 340 -15.23 -19.52 2.85
N ALA A 341 -15.62 -18.64 1.92
CA ALA A 341 -16.63 -17.63 2.21
C ALA A 341 -17.99 -18.29 2.50
N THR A 342 -18.74 -17.74 3.46
CA THR A 342 -20.07 -18.24 3.85
C THR A 342 -21.11 -17.12 3.79
N ILE A 343 -22.38 -17.47 3.55
CA ILE A 343 -23.50 -16.52 3.61
C ILE A 343 -23.61 -15.95 5.03
N GLY A 344 -23.85 -14.64 5.14
CA GLY A 344 -23.92 -13.94 6.42
C GLY A 344 -22.56 -13.53 7.00
N GLN A 345 -21.45 -13.87 6.33
CA GLN A 345 -20.12 -13.50 6.80
C GLN A 345 -19.84 -12.01 6.53
N ALA A 346 -19.55 -11.27 7.59
CA ALA A 346 -19.13 -9.87 7.50
C ALA A 346 -17.69 -9.74 6.97
N GLY A 347 -17.34 -8.58 6.43
CA GLY A 347 -16.00 -8.31 5.93
C GLY A 347 -15.83 -6.92 5.36
N THR A 348 -14.68 -6.72 4.70
CA THR A 348 -14.26 -5.40 4.20
C THR A 348 -14.00 -5.44 2.69
N VAL A 349 -14.40 -4.38 2.00
CA VAL A 349 -14.12 -4.11 0.60
C VAL A 349 -12.72 -3.49 0.47
N VAL A 350 -11.85 -4.14 -0.30
CA VAL A 350 -10.43 -3.79 -0.43
C VAL A 350 -10.02 -3.62 -1.88
N LEU A 351 -9.17 -2.63 -2.17
CA LEU A 351 -8.63 -2.42 -3.50
C LEU A 351 -7.55 -3.46 -3.82
N ARG A 352 -7.65 -4.09 -5.00
CA ARG A 352 -6.72 -5.11 -5.49
C ARG A 352 -6.34 -4.85 -6.95
N ARG A 353 -5.14 -5.28 -7.34
CA ARG A 353 -4.82 -5.53 -8.76
C ARG A 353 -5.60 -6.79 -9.17
N ILE A 354 -6.56 -6.63 -10.06
CA ILE A 354 -7.47 -7.71 -10.49
C ILE A 354 -6.82 -8.56 -11.57
N ALA A 355 -6.09 -7.91 -12.48
CA ALA A 355 -5.34 -8.54 -13.56
C ALA A 355 -4.27 -7.56 -14.08
N THR A 356 -3.33 -8.08 -14.87
CA THR A 356 -2.48 -7.29 -15.76
C THR A 356 -2.87 -7.65 -17.19
N ARG A 357 -3.26 -6.66 -17.99
CA ARG A 357 -3.77 -6.86 -19.36
C ARG A 357 -2.96 -6.02 -20.33
N ALA A 358 -2.27 -6.66 -21.27
CA ALA A 358 -1.35 -5.98 -22.19
C ALA A 358 -0.34 -5.07 -21.46
N GLY A 359 0.22 -5.53 -20.34
CA GLY A 359 1.14 -4.77 -19.49
C GLY A 359 0.48 -3.73 -18.57
N ILE A 360 -0.82 -3.46 -18.71
CA ILE A 360 -1.53 -2.46 -17.92
C ILE A 360 -2.17 -3.13 -16.68
N PRO A 361 -1.88 -2.66 -15.45
CA PRO A 361 -2.54 -3.17 -14.26
C PRO A 361 -4.00 -2.67 -14.18
N ASP A 362 -4.95 -3.61 -14.16
CA ASP A 362 -6.37 -3.34 -13.94
C ASP A 362 -6.69 -3.45 -12.45
N TYR A 363 -6.94 -2.30 -11.81
CA TYR A 363 -7.33 -2.24 -10.40
C TYR A 363 -8.83 -2.25 -10.23
N GLY A 364 -9.28 -2.82 -9.12
CA GLY A 364 -10.69 -2.87 -8.74
C GLY A 364 -10.86 -3.40 -7.33
N TYR A 365 -12.11 -3.49 -6.88
CA TYR A 365 -12.41 -3.92 -5.53
C TYR A 365 -12.65 -5.43 -5.44
N ALA A 366 -12.27 -5.97 -4.29
CA ALA A 366 -12.51 -7.35 -3.87
C ALA A 366 -13.06 -7.33 -2.44
N PHE A 367 -13.73 -8.41 -2.03
CA PHE A 367 -14.25 -8.55 -0.68
C PHE A 367 -13.37 -9.49 0.15
N TRP A 368 -12.94 -9.02 1.31
CA TRP A 368 -12.18 -9.81 2.29
C TRP A 368 -13.11 -10.20 3.45
N PRO A 369 -13.69 -11.41 3.43
CA PRO A 369 -14.56 -11.88 4.50
C PRO A 369 -13.77 -12.16 5.77
N GLY A 370 -14.39 -11.92 6.93
CA GLY A 370 -13.78 -12.10 8.25
C GLY A 370 -12.76 -11.01 8.64
N ARG A 371 -12.46 -10.07 7.74
CA ARG A 371 -11.67 -8.88 8.08
C ARG A 371 -12.55 -7.89 8.84
N ASP A 372 -12.32 -7.78 10.14
CA ASP A 372 -13.02 -6.81 10.98
C ASP A 372 -12.60 -5.37 10.67
N SER A 373 -13.42 -4.41 11.09
CA SER A 373 -13.15 -2.98 10.94
C SER A 373 -12.02 -2.48 11.85
N ARG A 374 -11.58 -3.29 12.84
CA ARG A 374 -10.46 -2.96 13.73
C ARG A 374 -9.11 -3.06 13.02
N GLY A 375 -9.00 -3.84 11.94
CA GLY A 375 -7.85 -3.77 11.00
C GLY A 375 -7.83 -2.54 10.08
N VAL A 376 -8.68 -1.54 10.33
CA VAL A 376 -8.69 -0.21 9.66
C VAL A 376 -8.59 0.93 10.69
N LEU A 377 -8.92 0.66 11.96
CA LEU A 377 -8.77 1.58 13.10
C LEU A 377 -8.45 0.74 14.35
N ALA A 378 -7.18 0.41 14.53
CA ALA A 378 -6.60 -0.01 15.81
C ALA A 378 -5.16 0.46 15.83
#